data_AF-A0A2H0DHC0-F1
#
_entry.id   AF-A0A2H0DHC0-F1
#
_cell.length_a   1.000
_cell.length_b   1.000
_cell.length_c   1.000
_cell.angle_alpha   90.00
_cell.angle_beta   90.00
_cell.angle_gamma   90.00
#
_symmetry.space_group_name_H-M   'P 1'
#
loop_
_entity.id
_entity.type
_entity.pdbx_description
1 polymer ?
#
loop_
_entity_poly.entity_id
_entity_poly.type
_entity_poly.pdbx_seq_one_letter_code
_entity_poly.pdbx_strand_id
1 'polypeptide(L)'
;MIFHPNDFPSADTALNDPDGLLAFGLTLTPELVYSAYQQGIFPWYSDDQPILWWSPSIRAVLKPQEIKKHRSIRKAYQQTPYTITMNEAFTETMVHCATIHRYGQKSTWITDEMIAVYSQLFHHKKAMSIEIWHEEQQVGGLYGILVANIFCGESMFSLRPNASKFALIALAQQLFHQNIDLIDCQMMTPHLQFMGAMEMTRADYLNELNNPSNLDNFDHSRQLISLKF
;
A
#
# COMPACT_ATOMS: atom_id res chain seq x y z
N MET A 1 -23.28 11.91 1.93
CA MET A 1 -24.02 10.63 1.99
C MET A 1 -23.35 9.77 3.05
N ILE A 2 -24.10 9.01 3.85
CA ILE A 2 -23.52 7.97 4.71
C ILE A 2 -23.46 6.72 3.84
N PHE A 3 -22.27 6.16 3.61
CA PHE A 3 -22.12 4.92 2.86
C PHE A 3 -22.19 3.73 3.80
N HIS A 4 -22.97 2.72 3.45
CA HIS A 4 -22.76 1.36 3.95
C HIS A 4 -21.79 0.61 3.02
N PRO A 5 -21.11 -0.45 3.51
CA PRO A 5 -20.12 -1.20 2.72
C PRO A 5 -20.57 -1.59 1.30
N ASN A 6 -21.84 -1.97 1.13
CA ASN A 6 -22.38 -2.41 -0.15
C ASN A 6 -22.97 -1.28 -1.03
N ASP A 7 -22.80 -0.01 -0.64
CA ASP A 7 -23.45 1.13 -1.30
C ASP A 7 -22.53 1.90 -2.24
N PHE A 8 -21.29 1.44 -2.46
CA PHE A 8 -20.41 2.10 -3.41
C PHE A 8 -20.99 2.00 -4.84
N PRO A 9 -21.02 3.11 -5.59
CA PRO A 9 -21.32 3.03 -7.02
C PRO A 9 -20.24 2.20 -7.72
N SER A 10 -20.59 1.57 -8.85
CA SER A 10 -19.60 0.82 -9.63
C SER A 10 -18.39 1.70 -9.96
N ALA A 11 -17.19 1.17 -9.76
CA ALA A 11 -15.93 1.83 -10.07
C ALA A 11 -15.86 2.32 -11.54
N ASP A 12 -16.62 1.69 -12.45
CA ASP A 12 -16.71 2.11 -13.85
C ASP A 12 -17.38 3.48 -14.06
N THR A 13 -18.11 3.96 -13.06
CA THR A 13 -18.79 5.25 -13.09
C THR A 13 -17.94 6.42 -12.58
N ALA A 14 -16.68 6.16 -12.18
CA ALA A 14 -15.79 7.20 -11.71
C ALA A 14 -15.52 8.25 -12.81
N LEU A 15 -15.31 9.50 -12.39
CA LEU A 15 -15.06 10.62 -13.28
C LEU A 15 -13.76 10.42 -14.08
N ASN A 16 -13.71 11.00 -15.28
CA ASN A 16 -12.48 11.11 -16.08
C ASN A 16 -11.65 12.34 -15.69
N ASP A 17 -12.28 13.37 -15.12
CA ASP A 17 -11.62 14.58 -14.63
C ASP A 17 -12.36 15.13 -13.39
N PRO A 18 -11.73 15.15 -12.20
CA PRO A 18 -10.43 14.52 -11.92
C PRO A 18 -10.54 12.99 -12.05
N ASP A 19 -9.53 12.36 -12.69
CA ASP A 19 -9.55 10.92 -12.98
C ASP A 19 -9.75 10.08 -11.72
N GLY A 20 -10.73 9.19 -11.79
CA GLY A 20 -11.02 8.22 -10.75
C GLY A 20 -11.86 8.73 -9.59
N LEU A 21 -12.18 10.02 -9.48
CA LEU A 21 -13.07 10.47 -8.39
C LEU A 21 -14.44 9.81 -8.55
N LEU A 22 -14.86 9.06 -7.53
CA LEU A 22 -16.05 8.21 -7.59
C LEU A 22 -17.15 8.68 -6.63
N ALA A 23 -16.78 9.01 -5.39
CA ALA A 23 -17.75 9.30 -4.35
C ALA A 23 -17.16 10.20 -3.25
N PHE A 24 -18.03 10.84 -2.47
CA PHE A 24 -17.66 11.56 -1.25
C PHE A 24 -18.55 11.15 -0.07
N GLY A 25 -17.94 10.94 1.10
CA GLY A 25 -18.58 10.39 2.29
C GLY A 25 -18.38 11.25 3.54
N LEU A 26 -19.05 10.86 4.61
CA LEU A 26 -18.98 11.52 5.93
C LEU A 26 -18.44 10.61 7.04
N THR A 27 -18.08 9.36 6.73
CA THR A 27 -17.63 8.40 7.73
C THR A 27 -16.54 7.51 7.15
N LEU A 28 -15.48 7.28 7.94
CA LEU A 28 -14.42 6.33 7.65
C LEU A 28 -14.47 5.22 8.71
N THR A 29 -14.95 4.03 8.36
CA THR A 29 -14.89 2.85 9.25
C THR A 29 -14.02 1.76 8.62
N PRO A 30 -13.43 0.85 9.43
CA PRO A 30 -12.65 -0.27 8.90
C PRO A 30 -13.44 -1.12 7.89
N GLU A 31 -14.71 -1.39 8.17
CA GLU A 31 -15.57 -2.19 7.29
C GLU A 31 -15.79 -1.50 5.95
N LEU A 32 -16.06 -0.20 5.97
CA LEU A 32 -16.28 0.59 4.76
C LEU A 32 -15.00 0.69 3.93
N VAL A 33 -13.86 0.98 4.57
CA VAL A 33 -12.56 1.05 3.90
C VAL A 33 -12.23 -0.29 3.26
N TYR A 34 -12.31 -1.39 4.01
CA TYR A 34 -12.01 -2.71 3.46
C TYR A 34 -12.94 -3.09 2.30
N SER A 35 -14.23 -2.77 2.41
CA SER A 35 -15.19 -3.01 1.34
C SER A 35 -14.92 -2.16 0.10
N ALA A 36 -14.41 -0.94 0.25
CA ALA A 36 -13.96 -0.13 -0.87
C ALA A 36 -12.79 -0.83 -1.61
N TYR A 37 -11.79 -1.34 -0.88
CA TYR A 37 -10.67 -2.08 -1.49
C TYR A 37 -11.13 -3.32 -2.24
N GLN A 38 -12.14 -4.04 -1.72
CA GLN A 38 -12.76 -5.19 -2.41
C GLN A 38 -13.46 -4.82 -3.73
N GLN A 39 -13.70 -3.53 -3.96
CA GLN A 39 -14.33 -2.99 -5.17
C GLN A 39 -13.34 -2.17 -6.01
N GLY A 40 -12.05 -2.21 -5.68
CA GLY A 40 -11.02 -1.45 -6.36
C GLY A 40 -11.13 0.06 -6.13
N ILE A 41 -11.53 0.45 -4.93
CA ILE A 41 -11.72 1.85 -4.51
C ILE A 41 -10.84 2.11 -3.28
N PHE A 42 -10.23 3.29 -3.19
CA PHE A 42 -9.46 3.71 -2.01
C PHE A 42 -9.80 5.14 -1.56
N PRO A 43 -9.70 5.44 -0.26
CA PRO A 43 -9.90 6.79 0.25
C PRO A 43 -8.64 7.63 0.00
N TRP A 44 -8.81 8.85 -0.49
CA TRP A 44 -7.69 9.80 -0.61
C TRP A 44 -8.17 11.24 -0.53
N TYR A 45 -7.87 11.92 0.58
CA TYR A 45 -8.34 13.27 0.87
C TYR A 45 -7.40 13.97 1.85
N SER A 46 -7.47 15.29 1.94
CA SER A 46 -6.75 16.10 2.94
C SER A 46 -7.67 16.50 4.09
N ASP A 47 -7.12 16.93 5.24
CA ASP A 47 -7.90 17.32 6.43
C ASP A 47 -8.98 18.39 6.18
N ASP A 48 -8.79 19.23 5.17
CA ASP A 48 -9.71 20.29 4.76
C ASP A 48 -10.76 19.84 3.73
N GLN A 49 -10.74 18.57 3.35
CA GLN A 49 -11.64 17.97 2.36
C GLN A 49 -12.59 16.96 3.02
N PRO A 50 -13.80 16.76 2.45
CA PRO A 50 -14.59 15.59 2.80
C PRO A 50 -13.83 14.30 2.43
N ILE A 51 -14.25 13.17 2.97
CA ILE A 51 -13.71 11.87 2.56
C ILE A 51 -14.02 11.67 1.08
N LEU A 52 -12.98 11.55 0.25
CA LEU A 52 -13.08 11.27 -1.18
C LEU A 52 -12.63 9.86 -1.48
N TRP A 53 -13.37 9.18 -2.35
CA TRP A 53 -13.13 7.80 -2.76
C TRP A 53 -12.79 7.74 -4.24
N TRP A 54 -11.76 6.99 -4.58
CA TRP A 54 -11.14 7.01 -5.89
C TRP A 54 -10.99 5.61 -6.50
N SER A 55 -11.18 5.52 -7.81
CA SER A 55 -10.81 4.38 -8.65
C SER A 55 -10.32 4.89 -10.02
N PRO A 56 -9.03 5.26 -10.14
CA PRO A 56 -8.41 5.78 -11.36
C PRO A 56 -8.64 4.89 -12.58
N SER A 57 -8.71 5.49 -13.78
CA SER A 57 -8.87 4.74 -15.04
C SER A 57 -7.63 3.92 -15.40
N ILE A 58 -6.45 4.38 -14.96
CA ILE A 58 -5.16 3.67 -15.06
C ILE A 58 -4.57 3.52 -13.67
N ARG A 59 -4.22 2.29 -13.31
CA ARG A 59 -3.56 1.96 -12.04
C ARG A 59 -2.11 1.60 -12.28
N ALA A 60 -1.24 2.10 -11.42
CA ALA A 60 0.13 1.59 -11.33
C ALA A 60 0.14 0.32 -10.47
N VAL A 61 0.70 -0.75 -11.03
CA VAL A 61 0.77 -2.05 -10.37
C VAL A 61 2.16 -2.65 -10.51
N LEU A 62 2.53 -3.54 -9.60
CA LEU A 62 3.80 -4.27 -9.65
C LEU A 62 3.54 -5.74 -9.36
N LYS A 63 4.03 -6.62 -10.23
CA LYS A 63 4.00 -8.07 -9.97
C LYS A 63 5.16 -8.42 -9.03
N PRO A 64 4.91 -9.08 -7.87
CA PRO A 64 5.96 -9.36 -6.90
C PRO A 64 7.21 -10.06 -7.48
N GLN A 65 7.01 -10.99 -8.40
CA GLN A 65 8.08 -11.72 -9.10
C GLN A 65 8.87 -10.88 -10.11
N GLU A 66 8.35 -9.73 -10.55
CA GLU A 66 8.97 -8.86 -11.56
C GLU A 66 9.70 -7.65 -10.92
N ILE A 67 9.79 -7.59 -9.59
CA ILE A 67 10.47 -6.49 -8.91
C ILE A 67 11.95 -6.37 -9.34
N LYS A 68 12.35 -5.17 -9.73
CA LYS A 68 13.70 -4.91 -10.25
C LYS A 68 14.70 -4.78 -9.11
N LYS A 69 15.51 -5.82 -8.95
CA LYS A 69 16.62 -5.90 -8.00
C LYS A 69 17.93 -5.43 -8.65
N HIS A 70 18.06 -4.12 -8.87
CA HIS A 70 19.23 -3.54 -9.53
C HIS A 70 20.55 -3.88 -8.82
N ARG A 71 21.64 -4.04 -9.59
CA ARG A 71 22.99 -4.36 -9.06
C ARG A 71 23.46 -3.38 -7.98
N SER A 72 23.15 -2.09 -8.13
CA SER A 72 23.48 -1.06 -7.13
C SER A 72 22.73 -1.26 -5.82
N ILE A 73 21.47 -1.68 -5.86
CA ILE A 73 20.67 -1.98 -4.67
C ILE A 73 21.24 -3.19 -3.94
N ARG A 74 21.60 -4.26 -4.67
CA ARG A 74 22.24 -5.45 -4.09
C ARG A 74 23.54 -5.09 -3.36
N LYS A 75 24.40 -4.26 -3.98
CA LYS A 75 25.63 -3.79 -3.35
C LYS A 75 25.36 -2.96 -2.09
N ALA A 76 24.35 -2.08 -2.15
CA ALA A 76 23.96 -1.27 -1.00
C ALA A 76 23.49 -2.15 0.17
N TYR A 77 22.67 -3.18 -0.10
CA TYR A 77 22.18 -4.09 0.94
C TYR A 77 23.31 -4.78 1.71
N GLN A 78 24.36 -5.20 0.99
CA GLN A 78 25.55 -5.83 1.60
C GLN A 78 26.36 -4.88 2.49
N GLN A 79 26.17 -3.56 2.35
CA GLN A 79 26.93 -2.52 3.05
C GLN A 79 26.11 -1.82 4.14
N THR A 80 24.80 -2.06 4.20
CA THR A 80 23.91 -1.44 5.18
C THR A 80 23.61 -2.41 6.32
N PRO A 81 23.78 -2.00 7.59
CA PRO A 81 23.44 -2.83 8.74
C PRO A 81 21.94 -2.73 9.06
N TYR A 82 21.09 -2.87 8.04
CA TYR A 82 19.65 -2.76 8.23
C TYR A 82 19.04 -4.09 8.63
N THR A 83 18.13 -4.03 9.59
CA THR A 83 17.23 -5.12 9.96
C THR A 83 15.90 -4.89 9.28
N ILE A 84 15.31 -5.94 8.69
CA ILE A 84 14.02 -5.84 8.00
C ILE A 84 13.02 -6.73 8.70
N THR A 85 11.89 -6.16 9.11
CA THR A 85 10.80 -6.92 9.75
C THR A 85 9.49 -6.78 9.00
N MET A 86 8.55 -7.64 9.34
CA MET A 86 7.16 -7.59 8.92
C MET A 86 6.27 -7.51 10.17
N ASN A 87 5.29 -6.62 10.13
CA ASN A 87 4.22 -6.48 11.14
C ASN A 87 4.72 -6.19 12.56
N GLU A 88 5.95 -5.72 12.74
CA GLU A 88 6.49 -5.43 14.07
C GLU A 88 5.96 -4.09 14.60
N ALA A 89 5.85 -3.08 13.73
CA ALA A 89 5.52 -1.70 14.11
C ALA A 89 4.60 -1.04 13.08
N PHE A 90 3.43 -1.64 12.82
CA PHE A 90 2.47 -1.16 11.81
C PHE A 90 2.04 0.30 12.04
N THR A 91 1.55 0.63 13.24
CA THR A 91 1.08 1.99 13.53
C THR A 91 2.23 3.01 13.50
N GLU A 92 3.43 2.65 13.96
CA GLU A 92 4.62 3.50 13.88
C GLU A 92 5.01 3.80 12.42
N THR A 93 4.93 2.78 11.56
CA THR A 93 5.15 2.92 10.11
C THR A 93 4.18 3.93 9.51
N MET A 94 2.90 3.89 9.88
CA MET A 94 1.90 4.86 9.41
C MET A 94 2.21 6.27 9.91
N VAL A 95 2.59 6.44 11.18
CA VAL A 95 2.95 7.74 11.76
C VAL A 95 4.17 8.35 11.05
N HIS A 96 5.17 7.53 10.71
CA HIS A 96 6.30 7.98 9.90
C HIS A 96 5.89 8.38 8.47
N CYS A 97 5.00 7.62 7.83
CA CYS A 97 4.41 7.99 6.54
C CYS A 97 3.63 9.31 6.61
N ALA A 98 2.95 9.60 7.73
CA ALA A 98 2.18 10.82 7.93
C ALA A 98 3.06 12.06 8.16
N THR A 99 4.29 11.90 8.63
CA THR A 99 5.19 13.03 8.99
C THR A 99 6.20 13.37 7.90
N ILE A 100 6.43 12.49 6.93
CA ILE A 100 7.44 12.72 5.90
C ILE A 100 6.99 13.78 4.88
N HIS A 101 7.79 14.85 4.75
CA HIS A 101 7.53 15.91 3.80
C HIS A 101 7.90 15.45 2.39
N ARG A 102 6.95 15.51 1.46
CA ARG A 102 7.18 15.27 0.03
C ARG A 102 7.23 16.62 -0.68
N TYR A 103 8.22 16.83 -1.55
CA TYR A 103 8.39 18.10 -2.24
C TYR A 103 7.12 18.47 -3.04
N GLY A 104 6.50 19.60 -2.72
CA GLY A 104 5.24 20.05 -3.33
C GLY A 104 3.96 19.61 -2.58
N GLN A 105 4.05 18.78 -1.54
CA GLN A 105 2.94 18.50 -0.62
C GLN A 105 2.98 19.46 0.57
N LYS A 106 1.86 20.14 0.84
CA LYS A 106 1.69 21.01 2.02
C LYS A 106 1.44 20.21 3.30
N SER A 107 0.80 19.06 3.17
CA SER A 107 0.52 18.09 4.24
C SER A 107 0.46 16.67 3.65
N THR A 108 0.54 15.66 4.51
CA THR A 108 0.18 14.30 4.11
C THR A 108 -1.34 14.13 4.24
N TRP A 109 -1.90 13.20 3.47
CA TRP A 109 -3.31 12.84 3.52
C TRP A 109 -3.62 11.84 4.66
N ILE A 110 -2.62 11.43 5.43
CA ILE A 110 -2.73 10.39 6.45
C ILE A 110 -3.08 11.07 7.78
N THR A 111 -4.38 11.13 8.06
CA THR A 111 -4.95 11.75 9.25
C THR A 111 -4.92 10.80 10.45
N ASP A 112 -5.13 11.31 11.67
CA ASP A 112 -5.28 10.46 12.86
C ASP A 112 -6.44 9.45 12.74
N GLU A 113 -7.52 9.85 12.05
CA GLU A 113 -8.66 8.97 11.74
C GLU A 113 -8.23 7.81 10.84
N MET A 114 -7.44 8.07 9.79
CA MET A 114 -6.89 7.00 8.95
C MET A 114 -5.98 6.07 9.74
N ILE A 115 -5.09 6.60 10.58
CA ILE A 115 -4.21 5.78 11.42
C ILE A 115 -5.04 4.84 12.31
N ALA A 116 -6.11 5.35 12.93
CA ALA A 116 -6.99 4.54 13.77
C ALA A 116 -7.71 3.44 12.96
N VAL A 117 -8.24 3.77 11.78
CA VAL A 117 -8.97 2.83 10.92
C VAL A 117 -8.06 1.72 10.39
N TYR A 118 -6.90 2.07 9.85
CA TYR A 118 -5.98 1.08 9.29
C TYR A 118 -5.30 0.25 10.37
N SER A 119 -5.08 0.80 11.57
CA SER A 119 -4.60 0.01 12.72
C SER A 119 -5.63 -1.05 13.14
N GLN A 120 -6.92 -0.75 13.08
CA GLN A 120 -7.97 -1.76 13.28
C GLN A 120 -7.95 -2.82 12.18
N LEU A 121 -7.77 -2.43 10.92
CA LEU A 121 -7.61 -3.38 9.81
C LEU A 121 -6.40 -4.29 9.98
N PHE A 122 -5.29 -3.76 10.48
CA PHE A 122 -4.11 -4.55 10.84
C PHE A 122 -4.43 -5.57 11.95
N HIS A 123 -5.12 -5.17 13.02
CA HIS A 123 -5.55 -6.08 14.08
C HIS A 123 -6.50 -7.17 13.58
N HIS A 124 -7.30 -6.88 12.56
CA HIS A 124 -8.17 -7.84 11.88
C HIS A 124 -7.46 -8.65 10.78
N LYS A 125 -6.12 -8.60 10.70
CA LYS A 125 -5.31 -9.32 9.69
C LYS A 125 -5.73 -8.98 8.25
N LYS A 126 -6.10 -7.73 8.01
CA LYS A 126 -6.43 -7.19 6.68
C LYS A 126 -5.38 -6.23 6.15
N ALA A 127 -4.45 -5.81 7.00
CA ALA A 127 -3.34 -4.95 6.63
C ALA A 127 -2.03 -5.54 7.13
N MET A 128 -0.93 -5.09 6.53
CA MET A 128 0.42 -5.48 6.94
C MET A 128 1.43 -4.36 6.65
N SER A 129 2.58 -4.45 7.29
CA SER A 129 3.68 -3.50 7.14
C SER A 129 5.01 -4.21 6.97
N ILE A 130 5.94 -3.50 6.35
CA ILE A 130 7.36 -3.85 6.31
C ILE A 130 8.12 -2.70 6.94
N GLU A 131 9.00 -3.03 7.89
CA GLU A 131 9.80 -2.04 8.60
C GLU A 131 11.29 -2.24 8.30
N ILE A 132 12.01 -1.14 8.15
CA ILE A 132 13.46 -1.10 7.98
C ILE A 132 14.05 -0.40 9.19
N TRP A 133 14.89 -1.11 9.92
CA TRP A 133 15.53 -0.62 11.12
C TRP A 133 17.02 -0.40 10.89
N HIS A 134 17.54 0.65 11.50
CA HIS A 134 18.97 0.81 11.72
C HIS A 134 19.18 0.86 13.22
N GLU A 135 19.74 -0.21 13.79
CA GLU A 135 19.73 -0.45 15.24
C GLU A 135 18.28 -0.49 15.75
N GLU A 136 17.91 0.35 16.71
CA GLU A 136 16.56 0.42 17.29
C GLU A 136 15.65 1.46 16.61
N GLN A 137 16.15 2.18 15.59
CA GLN A 137 15.40 3.24 14.93
C GLN A 137 14.75 2.76 13.64
N GLN A 138 13.45 3.01 13.47
CA GLN A 138 12.78 2.79 12.20
C GLN A 138 13.21 3.88 11.19
N VAL A 139 13.90 3.47 10.12
CA VAL A 139 14.49 4.38 9.12
C VAL A 139 13.82 4.29 7.75
N GLY A 140 12.83 3.42 7.62
CA GLY A 140 11.97 3.32 6.45
C GLY A 140 10.93 2.24 6.63
N GLY A 141 9.99 2.19 5.71
CA GLY A 141 8.93 1.20 5.74
C GLY A 141 7.81 1.53 4.79
N LEU A 142 6.86 0.60 4.71
CA LEU A 142 5.62 0.75 3.98
C LEU A 142 4.52 -0.04 4.68
N TYR A 143 3.28 0.33 4.40
CA TYR A 143 2.11 -0.41 4.86
C TYR A 143 1.06 -0.49 3.75
N GLY A 144 0.14 -1.43 3.90
CA GLY A 144 -0.94 -1.59 2.95
C GLY A 144 -1.99 -2.60 3.39
N ILE A 145 -3.02 -2.72 2.56
CA ILE A 145 -4.17 -3.62 2.76
C ILE A 145 -4.03 -4.83 1.85
N LEU A 146 -4.40 -6.00 2.36
CA LEU A 146 -4.50 -7.23 1.59
C LEU A 146 -5.96 -7.48 1.23
N VAL A 147 -6.25 -7.63 -0.06
CA VAL A 147 -7.58 -7.93 -0.58
C VAL A 147 -7.46 -8.80 -1.83
N ALA A 148 -8.28 -9.84 -1.93
CA ALA A 148 -8.06 -10.89 -2.92
C ALA A 148 -6.57 -11.34 -2.97
N ASN A 149 -6.00 -11.67 -4.13
CA ASN A 149 -4.55 -11.89 -4.22
C ASN A 149 -3.78 -10.59 -4.52
N ILE A 150 -4.20 -9.46 -3.94
CA ILE A 150 -3.62 -8.13 -4.18
C ILE A 150 -3.22 -7.47 -2.86
N PHE A 151 -2.01 -6.91 -2.83
CA PHE A 151 -1.59 -6.00 -1.78
C PHE A 151 -1.71 -4.55 -2.28
N CYS A 152 -2.63 -3.77 -1.70
CA CYS A 152 -2.78 -2.35 -1.95
C CYS A 152 -1.82 -1.56 -1.06
N GLY A 153 -0.70 -1.12 -1.64
CA GLY A 153 0.32 -0.35 -0.94
C GLY A 153 -0.15 1.09 -0.73
N GLU A 154 -0.28 1.52 0.52
CA GLU A 154 -0.87 2.82 0.84
C GLU A 154 0.16 3.93 0.78
N SER A 155 1.26 3.75 1.50
CA SER A 155 2.28 4.75 1.63
C SER A 155 3.59 4.12 2.07
N MET A 156 4.67 4.82 1.80
CA MET A 156 6.01 4.45 2.21
C MET A 156 6.80 5.68 2.64
N PHE A 157 7.81 5.46 3.47
CA PHE A 157 8.74 6.48 3.92
C PHE A 157 10.18 5.97 3.90
N SER A 158 11.13 6.90 3.83
CA SER A 158 12.57 6.60 3.84
C SER A 158 13.30 7.75 4.51
N LEU A 159 13.86 7.53 5.70
CA LEU A 159 14.70 8.49 6.42
C LEU A 159 16.19 8.25 6.12
N ARG A 160 16.55 7.06 5.64
CA ARG A 160 17.91 6.74 5.22
C ARG A 160 17.98 6.20 3.79
N PRO A 161 19.15 6.28 3.11
CA PRO A 161 19.30 5.79 1.74
C PRO A 161 18.88 4.33 1.58
N ASN A 162 18.17 4.07 0.47
CA ASN A 162 17.69 2.75 0.04
C ASN A 162 16.67 2.05 0.97
N ALA A 163 16.28 2.64 2.11
CA ALA A 163 15.34 1.99 3.03
C ALA A 163 14.00 1.65 2.34
N SER A 164 13.36 2.60 1.64
CA SER A 164 12.12 2.30 0.91
C SER A 164 12.27 1.26 -0.21
N LYS A 165 13.43 1.22 -0.89
CA LYS A 165 13.72 0.19 -1.91
C LYS A 165 13.82 -1.19 -1.28
N PHE A 166 14.49 -1.31 -0.14
CA PHE A 166 14.60 -2.56 0.59
C PHE A 166 13.25 -3.00 1.15
N ALA A 167 12.43 -2.07 1.65
CA ALA A 167 11.07 -2.37 2.10
C ALA A 167 10.21 -2.94 0.96
N LEU A 168 10.25 -2.33 -0.23
CA LEU A 168 9.50 -2.82 -1.39
C LEU A 168 10.02 -4.18 -1.89
N ILE A 169 11.33 -4.42 -1.85
CA ILE A 169 11.91 -5.73 -2.20
C ILE A 169 11.52 -6.80 -1.18
N ALA A 170 11.55 -6.49 0.11
CA ALA A 170 11.09 -7.40 1.17
C ALA A 170 9.60 -7.73 1.00
N LEU A 171 8.76 -6.72 0.79
CA LEU A 171 7.34 -6.89 0.53
C LEU A 171 7.12 -7.84 -0.65
N ALA A 172 7.68 -7.53 -1.82
CA ALA A 172 7.52 -8.36 -3.00
C ALA A 172 8.00 -9.81 -2.79
N GLN A 173 9.09 -10.01 -2.05
CA GLN A 173 9.54 -11.36 -1.70
C GLN A 173 8.53 -12.11 -0.83
N GLN A 174 7.94 -11.46 0.18
CA GLN A 174 6.94 -12.08 1.04
C GLN A 174 5.66 -12.40 0.27
N LEU A 175 5.14 -11.42 -0.47
CA LEU A 175 3.94 -11.56 -1.28
C LEU A 175 4.07 -12.68 -2.31
N PHE A 176 5.22 -12.77 -2.99
CA PHE A 176 5.48 -13.87 -3.93
C PHE A 176 5.45 -15.26 -3.26
N HIS A 177 6.07 -15.41 -2.08
CA HIS A 177 6.04 -16.69 -1.36
C HIS A 177 4.65 -17.07 -0.83
N GLN A 178 3.78 -16.07 -0.64
CA GLN A 178 2.42 -16.25 -0.14
C GLN A 178 1.36 -16.25 -1.26
N ASN A 179 1.77 -16.38 -2.53
CA ASN A 179 0.89 -16.43 -3.70
C ASN A 179 -0.01 -15.19 -3.86
N ILE A 180 0.52 -14.02 -3.54
CA ILE A 180 -0.09 -12.74 -3.89
C ILE A 180 0.41 -12.35 -5.28
N ASP A 181 -0.52 -12.05 -6.16
CA ASP A 181 -0.27 -11.89 -7.60
C ASP A 181 0.13 -10.45 -7.96
N LEU A 182 -0.35 -9.48 -7.19
CA LEU A 182 -0.22 -8.07 -7.54
C LEU A 182 0.03 -7.16 -6.32
N ILE A 183 0.85 -6.14 -6.52
CA ILE A 183 0.95 -4.97 -5.65
C ILE A 183 0.28 -3.81 -6.37
N ASP A 184 -0.84 -3.33 -5.85
CA ASP A 184 -1.47 -2.09 -6.28
C ASP A 184 -0.73 -0.91 -5.67
N CYS A 185 -0.22 -0.03 -6.53
CA CYS A 185 0.50 1.18 -6.15
C CYS A 185 -0.31 2.46 -6.46
N GLN A 186 -1.58 2.29 -6.86
CA GLN A 186 -2.54 3.31 -7.29
C GLN A 186 -2.02 4.18 -8.44
N MET A 187 -1.07 5.08 -8.17
CA MET A 187 -0.54 6.07 -9.11
C MET A 187 0.94 5.81 -9.43
N MET A 188 1.31 5.99 -10.69
CA MET A 188 2.69 5.79 -11.13
C MET A 188 3.60 6.89 -10.58
N THR A 189 4.80 6.51 -10.12
CA THR A 189 5.85 7.45 -9.75
C THR A 189 7.19 7.01 -10.35
N PRO A 190 8.16 7.92 -10.56
CA PRO A 190 9.49 7.55 -11.03
C PRO A 190 10.17 6.48 -10.16
N HIS A 191 9.90 6.50 -8.85
CA HIS A 191 10.40 5.48 -7.93
C HIS A 191 9.83 4.09 -8.23
N LEU A 192 8.50 4.00 -8.38
CA LEU A 192 7.82 2.74 -8.68
C LEU A 192 8.20 2.20 -10.07
N GLN A 193 8.27 3.07 -11.08
CA GLN A 193 8.71 2.72 -12.42
C GLN A 193 10.14 2.15 -12.42
N PHE A 194 11.04 2.78 -11.65
CA PHE A 194 12.41 2.27 -11.46
C PHE A 194 12.43 0.89 -10.81
N MET A 195 11.49 0.61 -9.89
CA MET A 195 11.35 -0.67 -9.20
C MET A 195 10.61 -1.74 -10.03
N GLY A 196 10.07 -1.38 -11.21
CA GLY A 196 9.43 -2.32 -12.13
C GLY A 196 7.91 -2.25 -12.20
N ALA A 197 7.28 -1.21 -11.64
CA ALA A 197 5.84 -1.02 -11.80
C ALA A 197 5.46 -0.79 -13.27
N MET A 198 4.26 -1.22 -13.62
CA MET A 198 3.61 -1.08 -14.92
C MET A 198 2.23 -0.44 -14.75
N GLU A 199 1.66 0.03 -15.85
CA GLU A 199 0.28 0.53 -15.89
C GLU A 199 -0.68 -0.63 -16.21
N MET A 200 -1.87 -0.59 -15.62
CA MET A 200 -2.97 -1.53 -15.81
C MET A 200 -4.27 -0.74 -15.91
N THR A 201 -5.15 -1.12 -16.83
CA THR A 201 -6.46 -0.44 -16.92
C THR A 201 -7.32 -0.78 -15.72
N ARG A 202 -8.26 0.11 -15.34
CA ARG A 202 -9.23 -0.18 -14.28
C ARG A 202 -9.96 -1.50 -14.52
N ALA A 203 -10.38 -1.76 -15.76
CA ALA A 203 -11.09 -2.98 -16.11
C ALA A 203 -10.22 -4.23 -15.86
N ASP A 204 -8.97 -4.22 -16.30
CA ASP A 204 -8.04 -5.33 -16.05
C ASP A 204 -7.76 -5.52 -14.56
N TYR A 205 -7.59 -4.42 -13.82
CA TYR A 205 -7.39 -4.47 -12.37
C TYR A 205 -8.59 -5.05 -11.63
N LEU A 206 -9.82 -4.65 -11.98
CA LEU A 206 -11.04 -5.20 -11.41
C LEU A 206 -11.22 -6.68 -11.77
N ASN A 207 -10.77 -7.11 -12.96
CA ASN A 207 -10.74 -8.52 -13.31
C ASN A 207 -9.79 -9.31 -12.39
N GLU A 208 -8.59 -8.79 -12.13
CA GLU A 208 -7.65 -9.41 -11.17
C GLU A 208 -8.22 -9.49 -9.75
N LEU A 209 -8.92 -8.45 -9.32
CA LEU A 209 -9.54 -8.40 -7.98
C LEU A 209 -10.65 -9.44 -7.79
N ASN A 210 -11.34 -9.82 -8.88
CA ASN A 210 -12.39 -10.84 -8.87
C ASN A 210 -11.86 -12.27 -8.96
N ASN A 211 -10.55 -12.46 -9.13
CA ASN A 211 -9.97 -13.81 -9.13
C ASN A 211 -10.12 -14.47 -7.75
N PRO A 212 -10.37 -15.79 -7.69
CA PRO A 212 -10.45 -16.51 -6.41
C PRO A 212 -9.19 -16.34 -5.58
N SER A 213 -9.35 -15.88 -4.35
CA SER A 213 -8.24 -15.61 -3.45
C SER A 213 -8.06 -16.68 -2.38
N ASN A 214 -6.81 -16.93 -1.98
CA ASN A 214 -6.47 -17.82 -0.87
C ASN A 214 -5.98 -17.05 0.37
N LEU A 215 -6.43 -15.80 0.56
CA LEU A 215 -5.99 -14.93 1.65
C LEU A 215 -6.17 -15.50 3.05
N ASP A 216 -7.14 -16.41 3.25
CA ASP A 216 -7.35 -17.07 4.55
C ASP A 216 -6.09 -17.81 5.03
N ASN A 217 -5.17 -18.14 4.12
CA ASN A 217 -3.90 -18.80 4.40
C ASN A 217 -2.71 -17.82 4.47
N PHE A 218 -2.93 -16.51 4.35
CA PHE A 218 -1.85 -15.53 4.47
C PHE A 218 -1.30 -15.52 5.91
N ASP A 219 0.01 -15.65 6.03
CA ASP A 219 0.72 -15.59 7.29
C ASP A 219 1.02 -14.14 7.67
N HIS A 220 0.23 -13.62 8.60
CA HIS A 220 0.40 -12.28 9.19
C HIS A 220 1.39 -12.25 10.37
N SER A 221 2.06 -13.35 10.70
CA SER A 221 2.99 -13.39 11.81
C SER A 221 4.11 -12.36 11.68
N ARG A 222 4.62 -11.92 12.82
CA ARG A 222 5.82 -11.06 12.86
C ARG A 222 7.01 -11.86 12.42
N GLN A 223 7.81 -11.30 11.51
CA GLN A 223 8.92 -12.02 10.91
C GLN A 223 10.12 -11.12 10.68
N LEU A 224 11.32 -11.68 10.90
CA LEU A 224 12.57 -11.12 10.42
C LEU A 224 12.77 -11.56 8.96
N ILE A 225 13.07 -10.62 8.07
CA ILE A 225 13.22 -10.87 6.64
C ILE A 225 14.67 -10.74 6.22
N SER A 226 15.16 -11.75 5.50
CA SER A 226 16.43 -11.67 4.75
C SER A 226 16.14 -11.53 3.26
N LEU A 227 16.68 -10.49 2.62
CA LEU A 227 16.50 -10.29 1.18
C LEU A 227 17.32 -11.30 0.37
N LYS A 228 16.69 -11.89 -0.64
CA LYS A 228 17.35 -12.72 -1.66
C LYS A 228 17.50 -11.91 -2.96
N PHE A 229 18.73 -11.80 -3.45
CA PHE A 229 19.13 -11.04 -4.66
C PHE A 229 19.74 -11.92 -5.74
#